data_AF-U2YIJ7-F1
#
_entry.id   AF-U2YIJ7-F1
#
_cell.length_a   1.000
_cell.length_b   1.000
_cell.length_c   1.000
_cell.angle_alpha   90.00
_cell.angle_beta   90.00
_cell.angle_gamma   90.00
#
_symmetry.space_group_name_H-M   'P 1'
#
loop_
_entity.id
_entity.type
_entity.pdbx_description
1 polymer ?
#
loop_
_entity_poly.entity_id
_entity_poly.type
_entity_poly.pdbx_seq_one_letter_code
_entity_poly.pdbx_strand_id
1 'polypeptide(L)'
;MMTWKTPWIRYALLLGIALGGFFNGILLHQILQWHHLLSLVPGVDDLPAQVLWDGYFHLFMYLLAGLGLWGLWRAHVRRAGITGQPLLGALIAGFGLWHILDSVLSHWLLGIHRIRIDSEVPLFWDLLWFFVFGLLPFGIGWGLGRGSGEGGAICTGRRLRSRR
;
A
#
# COMPACT_ATOMS: atom_id res chain seq x y z
N MET A 1 5.21 17.11 16.89
CA MET A 1 4.31 15.99 17.25
C MET A 1 3.30 15.77 16.13
N MET A 2 3.73 15.17 15.01
CA MET A 2 2.84 14.88 13.88
C MET A 2 2.36 13.44 14.04
N THR A 3 1.29 13.31 14.82
CA THR A 3 0.57 12.04 14.99
C THR A 3 -0.27 11.78 13.73
N TRP A 4 -0.78 10.56 13.54
CA TRP A 4 -1.71 10.14 12.47
C TRP A 4 -3.03 10.96 12.35
N LYS A 5 -3.07 12.15 12.94
CA LYS A 5 -4.20 13.07 13.05
C LYS A 5 -4.28 14.08 11.91
N THR A 6 -3.28 14.18 11.03
CA THR A 6 -3.34 15.14 9.91
C THR A 6 -4.19 14.59 8.76
N PRO A 7 -5.13 15.37 8.20
CA PRO A 7 -6.06 14.90 7.16
C PRO A 7 -5.39 14.44 5.86
N TRP A 8 -4.12 14.78 5.63
CA TRP A 8 -3.40 14.40 4.42
C TRP A 8 -2.86 12.98 4.45
N ILE A 9 -2.70 12.38 5.63
CA ILE A 9 -2.20 11.00 5.79
C ILE A 9 -3.12 9.98 5.13
N ARG A 10 -4.45 10.20 5.18
CA ARG A 10 -5.41 9.31 4.49
C ARG A 10 -5.22 9.30 2.98
N TYR A 11 -4.78 10.41 2.39
CA TYR A 11 -4.51 10.49 0.95
C TYR A 11 -3.22 9.78 0.58
N ALA A 12 -2.20 9.84 1.45
CA ALA A 12 -0.99 9.04 1.30
C ALA A 12 -1.28 7.53 1.45
N LEU A 13 -2.08 7.12 2.44
CA LEU A 13 -2.54 5.74 2.59
C LEU A 13 -3.31 5.28 1.35
N LEU A 14 -4.23 6.09 0.85
CA LEU A 14 -5.00 5.77 -0.35
C LEU A 14 -4.12 5.61 -1.59
N LEU A 15 -3.13 6.50 -1.75
CA LEU A 15 -2.16 6.37 -2.83
C LEU A 15 -1.31 5.10 -2.66
N GLY A 16 -0.92 4.75 -1.44
CA GLY A 16 -0.26 3.49 -1.13
C GLY A 16 -1.08 2.26 -1.52
N ILE A 17 -2.38 2.26 -1.20
CA ILE A 17 -3.31 1.18 -1.60
C ILE A 17 -3.32 1.02 -3.12
N ALA A 18 -3.46 2.13 -3.85
CA ALA A 18 -3.45 2.10 -5.31
C ALA A 18 -2.13 1.54 -5.87
N LEU A 19 -0.99 1.96 -5.32
CA LEU A 19 0.32 1.42 -5.71
C LEU A 19 0.45 -0.08 -5.43
N GLY A 20 -0.12 -0.56 -4.32
CA GLY A 20 -0.22 -2.00 -4.03
C GLY A 20 -1.06 -2.74 -5.07
N GLY A 21 -2.21 -2.17 -5.43
CA GLY A 21 -3.08 -2.72 -6.48
C GLY A 21 -2.39 -2.80 -7.83
N PHE A 22 -1.72 -1.73 -8.25
CA PHE A 22 -0.91 -1.73 -9.47
C PHE A 22 0.22 -2.76 -9.43
N PHE A 23 0.93 -2.85 -8.30
CA PHE A 23 1.99 -3.85 -8.15
C PHE A 23 1.45 -5.27 -8.33
N ASN A 24 0.32 -5.60 -7.70
CA ASN A 24 -0.34 -6.89 -7.88
C ASN A 24 -0.77 -7.13 -9.33
N GLY A 25 -1.52 -6.19 -9.91
CA GLY A 25 -2.05 -6.31 -11.27
C GLY A 25 -0.96 -6.41 -12.34
N ILE A 26 0.11 -5.62 -12.23
CA ILE A 26 1.22 -5.66 -13.19
C ILE A 26 2.08 -6.90 -12.97
N LEU A 27 2.52 -7.16 -11.74
CA LEU A 27 3.45 -8.25 -11.49
C LEU A 27 2.76 -9.61 -11.62
N LEU A 28 1.64 -9.81 -10.94
CA LEU A 28 1.01 -11.13 -10.84
C LEU A 28 0.10 -11.42 -12.03
N HIS A 29 -0.67 -10.44 -12.52
CA HIS A 29 -1.62 -10.71 -13.60
C HIS A 29 -1.01 -10.61 -14.99
N GLN A 30 -0.05 -9.70 -15.20
CA GLN A 30 0.48 -9.41 -16.54
C GLN A 30 1.85 -10.01 -16.79
N ILE A 31 2.82 -9.80 -15.88
CA ILE A 31 4.19 -10.29 -16.04
C ILE A 31 4.28 -11.78 -15.75
N LEU A 32 3.84 -12.18 -14.55
CA LEU A 32 3.93 -13.57 -14.11
C LEU A 32 2.74 -14.42 -14.55
N GLN A 33 1.58 -13.78 -14.77
CA GLN A 33 0.32 -14.44 -15.16
C GLN A 33 -0.06 -15.60 -14.24
N TRP A 34 0.21 -15.45 -12.93
CA TRP A 34 -0.09 -16.49 -11.93
C TRP A 34 -1.58 -16.57 -11.60
N HIS A 35 -2.27 -15.43 -11.74
CA HIS A 35 -3.73 -15.31 -11.64
C HIS A 35 -4.18 -13.99 -12.26
N HIS A 36 -5.47 -13.93 -12.58
CA HIS A 36 -6.21 -12.73 -12.91
C HIS A 36 -7.24 -12.45 -11.79
N LEU A 37 -7.84 -11.26 -11.79
CA LEU A 37 -8.76 -10.84 -10.74
C LEU A 37 -9.92 -11.83 -10.49
N LEU A 38 -10.44 -12.44 -11.56
CA LEU A 38 -11.61 -13.32 -11.49
C LEU A 38 -11.27 -14.76 -11.89
N SER A 39 -10.02 -15.20 -11.69
CA SER A 39 -9.55 -16.53 -12.13
C SER A 39 -10.38 -17.72 -11.64
N LEU A 40 -11.07 -17.60 -10.50
CA LEU A 40 -11.88 -18.68 -9.93
C LEU A 40 -13.38 -18.35 -9.95
N VAL A 41 -13.79 -17.29 -10.65
CA VAL A 41 -15.21 -16.95 -10.79
C VAL A 41 -15.81 -17.76 -11.95
N PRO A 42 -16.83 -18.59 -11.70
CA PRO A 42 -17.45 -19.39 -12.74
C PRO A 42 -18.02 -18.53 -13.88
N GLY A 43 -17.73 -18.90 -15.13
CA GLY A 43 -18.20 -18.20 -16.32
C GLY A 43 -17.29 -17.04 -16.76
N VAL A 44 -16.12 -16.87 -16.14
CA VAL A 44 -15.05 -15.95 -16.60
C VAL A 44 -13.81 -16.78 -16.89
N ASP A 45 -13.88 -17.70 -17.84
CA ASP A 45 -12.83 -18.71 -18.03
C ASP A 45 -11.84 -18.35 -19.15
N ASP A 46 -12.19 -17.43 -20.03
CA ASP A 46 -11.37 -17.05 -21.17
C ASP A 46 -10.46 -15.85 -20.88
N LEU A 47 -9.27 -15.87 -21.49
CA LEU A 47 -8.25 -14.85 -21.31
C LEU A 47 -8.75 -13.43 -21.64
N PRO A 48 -9.53 -13.18 -22.71
CA PRO A 48 -10.07 -11.85 -22.97
C PRO A 48 -10.94 -11.29 -21.84
N ALA A 49 -11.83 -12.10 -21.25
CA ALA A 49 -12.65 -11.65 -20.14
C ALA A 49 -11.83 -11.40 -18.88
N GLN A 50 -10.84 -12.25 -18.59
CA GLN A 50 -9.92 -12.05 -17.47
C GLN A 50 -9.12 -10.74 -17.60
N VAL A 51 -8.54 -10.49 -18.79
CA VAL A 51 -7.80 -9.26 -19.08
C VAL A 51 -8.71 -8.03 -19.03
N LEU A 52 -9.97 -8.14 -19.44
CA LEU A 52 -10.96 -7.06 -19.32
C LEU A 52 -11.18 -6.67 -17.84
N TRP A 53 -11.39 -7.65 -16.98
CA TRP A 53 -11.62 -7.41 -15.55
C TRP A 53 -10.38 -6.90 -14.82
N ASP A 54 -9.20 -7.38 -15.22
CA ASP A 54 -7.94 -6.76 -14.81
C ASP A 54 -7.87 -5.29 -15.22
N GLY A 55 -8.30 -4.96 -16.44
CA GLY A 55 -8.39 -3.59 -16.92
C GLY A 55 -9.28 -2.70 -16.06
N TYR A 56 -10.48 -3.19 -15.70
CA TYR A 56 -11.37 -2.46 -14.79
C TYR A 56 -10.78 -2.29 -13.38
N PHE A 57 -10.08 -3.30 -12.89
CA PHE A 57 -9.35 -3.23 -11.64
C PHE A 57 -8.25 -2.15 -11.68
N HIS A 58 -7.45 -2.10 -12.74
CA HIS A 58 -6.43 -1.06 -12.93
C HIS A 58 -7.07 0.33 -13.06
N LEU A 59 -8.20 0.45 -13.77
CA LEU A 59 -8.94 1.71 -13.86
C LEU A 59 -9.39 2.18 -12.46
N PHE A 60 -9.91 1.27 -11.64
CA PHE A 60 -10.25 1.59 -10.25
C PHE A 60 -9.02 2.07 -9.45
N MET A 61 -7.87 1.40 -9.60
CA MET A 61 -6.61 1.84 -8.97
C MET A 61 -6.15 3.22 -9.46
N TYR A 62 -6.36 3.57 -10.74
CA TYR A 62 -6.10 4.92 -11.25
C TYR A 62 -6.97 5.97 -10.56
N LEU A 63 -8.25 5.68 -10.32
CA LEU A 63 -9.14 6.60 -9.60
C LEU A 63 -8.67 6.82 -8.16
N LEU A 64 -8.29 5.75 -7.45
CA LEU A 64 -7.75 5.84 -6.10
C LEU A 64 -6.43 6.63 -6.05
N ALA A 65 -5.51 6.35 -6.99
CA ALA A 65 -4.25 7.08 -7.10
C ALA A 65 -4.48 8.56 -7.40
N GLY A 66 -5.39 8.88 -8.34
CA GLY A 66 -5.76 10.25 -8.67
C GLY A 66 -6.33 11.01 -7.47
N LEU A 67 -7.21 10.37 -6.69
CA LEU A 67 -7.77 10.95 -5.47
C LEU A 67 -6.71 11.16 -4.38
N GLY A 68 -5.80 10.19 -4.21
CA GLY A 68 -4.66 10.30 -3.30
C GLY A 68 -3.73 11.45 -3.68
N LEU A 69 -3.32 11.52 -4.94
CA LEU A 69 -2.47 12.59 -5.48
C LEU A 69 -3.14 13.96 -5.37
N TRP A 70 -4.42 14.07 -5.73
CA TRP A 70 -5.18 15.32 -5.60
C TRP A 70 -5.25 15.79 -4.14
N GLY A 71 -5.50 14.87 -3.20
CA GLY A 71 -5.55 15.20 -1.78
C GLY A 71 -4.19 15.66 -1.23
N LEU A 72 -3.10 15.00 -1.64
CA LEU A 72 -1.73 15.42 -1.31
C LEU A 72 -1.38 16.78 -1.92
N TRP A 73 -1.75 17.01 -3.18
CA TRP A 73 -1.60 18.30 -3.86
C TRP A 73 -2.33 19.43 -3.10
N ARG A 74 -3.59 19.20 -2.73
CA ARG A 74 -4.39 20.15 -1.93
C ARG A 74 -3.75 20.45 -0.58
N ALA A 75 -3.20 19.43 0.08
CA ALA A 75 -2.50 19.59 1.35
C ALA A 75 -1.19 20.38 1.19
N HIS A 76 -0.45 20.16 0.11
CA HIS A 76 0.76 20.91 -0.23
C HIS A 76 0.44 22.40 -0.49
N VAL A 77 -0.55 22.70 -1.34
CA VAL A 77 -1.00 24.08 -1.63
C VAL A 77 -1.45 24.80 -0.37
N ARG A 78 -2.09 24.10 0.57
CA ARG A 78 -2.51 24.63 1.88
C ARG A 78 -1.39 24.69 2.92
N ARG A 79 -0.15 24.38 2.54
CA ARG A 79 1.04 24.37 3.42
C ARG A 79 0.81 23.53 4.68
N ALA A 80 0.17 22.37 4.56
CA ALA A 80 -0.23 21.51 5.68
C ALA A 80 0.94 20.78 6.39
N GLY A 81 2.18 21.25 6.21
CA GLY A 81 3.38 20.72 6.86
C GLY A 81 3.68 19.27 6.49
N ILE A 82 3.50 18.86 5.23
CA ILE A 82 3.83 17.50 4.80
C ILE A 82 5.33 17.27 5.01
N THR A 83 5.67 16.22 5.75
CA THR A 83 7.05 15.79 6.00
C THR A 83 7.31 14.47 5.31
N GLY A 84 8.54 14.26 4.82
CA GLY A 84 8.88 13.11 3.98
C GLY A 84 8.72 11.76 4.69
N GLN A 85 9.13 11.65 5.96
CA GLN A 85 9.10 10.38 6.69
C GLN A 85 7.67 9.86 6.97
N PRO A 86 6.72 10.66 7.52
CA PRO A 86 5.35 10.19 7.69
C PRO A 86 4.60 10.01 6.36
N LEU A 87 4.94 10.78 5.33
CA LEU A 87 4.42 10.55 3.97
C LEU A 87 4.83 9.18 3.43
N LEU A 88 6.14 8.86 3.50
CA LEU A 88 6.66 7.56 3.09
C LEU A 88 6.06 6.43 3.93
N GLY A 89 5.98 6.61 5.25
CA GLY A 89 5.36 5.63 6.14
C GLY A 89 3.90 5.34 5.77
N ALA A 90 3.11 6.37 5.49
CA ALA A 90 1.72 6.21 5.06
C ALA A 90 1.59 5.54 3.68
N LEU A 91 2.48 5.84 2.73
CA LEU A 91 2.50 5.16 1.42
C LEU A 91 2.80 3.66 1.56
N ILE A 92 3.84 3.31 2.32
CA ILE A 92 4.22 1.91 2.57
C ILE A 92 3.11 1.18 3.35
N ALA A 93 2.50 1.85 4.34
CA ALA A 93 1.38 1.28 5.08
C ALA A 93 0.17 1.01 4.18
N GLY A 94 -0.17 1.95 3.29
CA GLY A 94 -1.24 1.77 2.32
C GLY A 94 -0.98 0.60 1.36
N PHE A 95 0.27 0.46 0.88
CA PHE A 95 0.70 -0.66 0.04
C PHE A 95 0.49 -2.00 0.73
N GLY A 96 0.90 -2.10 2.00
CA GLY A 96 0.69 -3.31 2.81
C GLY A 96 -0.79 -3.59 3.06
N LEU A 97 -1.57 -2.53 3.35
CA LEU A 97 -3.00 -2.66 3.60
C LEU A 97 -3.75 -3.22 2.38
N TRP A 98 -3.38 -2.84 1.16
CA TRP A 98 -3.95 -3.44 -0.05
C TRP A 98 -3.77 -4.96 -0.07
N HIS A 99 -2.55 -5.46 0.13
CA HIS A 99 -2.26 -6.90 0.09
C HIS A 99 -2.93 -7.67 1.23
N ILE A 100 -3.10 -7.05 2.39
CA ILE A 100 -3.88 -7.61 3.50
C ILE A 100 -5.35 -7.76 3.08
N LEU A 101 -5.93 -6.69 2.50
CA LEU A 101 -7.32 -6.71 2.06
C LEU A 101 -7.56 -7.73 0.95
N ASP A 102 -6.68 -7.80 -0.04
CA ASP A 102 -6.79 -8.76 -1.13
C ASP A 102 -6.66 -10.22 -0.65
N SER A 103 -5.69 -10.49 0.23
CA SER A 103 -5.54 -11.83 0.81
C SER A 103 -6.76 -12.27 1.62
N VAL A 104 -7.26 -11.40 2.49
CA VAL A 104 -8.39 -11.75 3.37
C VAL A 104 -9.69 -11.80 2.59
N LEU A 105 -9.99 -10.76 1.80
CA LEU A 105 -11.27 -10.64 1.11
C LEU A 105 -11.29 -11.51 -0.15
N SER A 106 -10.35 -11.33 -1.06
CA SER A 106 -10.39 -11.99 -2.37
C SER A 106 -9.98 -13.45 -2.29
N HIS A 107 -8.89 -13.78 -1.57
CA HIS A 107 -8.38 -15.17 -1.57
C HIS A 107 -9.11 -16.09 -0.59
N TRP A 108 -9.43 -15.59 0.61
CA TRP A 108 -9.92 -16.45 1.69
C TRP A 108 -11.42 -16.34 1.91
N LEU A 109 -11.98 -15.13 1.91
CA LEU A 109 -13.41 -14.93 2.16
C LEU A 109 -14.24 -15.19 0.91
N LEU A 110 -13.89 -14.58 -0.22
CA LEU A 110 -14.63 -14.70 -1.48
C LEU A 110 -14.11 -15.85 -2.34
N GLY A 111 -12.81 -16.17 -2.25
CA GLY A 111 -12.18 -17.24 -3.01
C GLY A 111 -12.19 -17.01 -4.53
N ILE A 112 -12.17 -15.74 -4.97
CA ILE A 112 -12.30 -15.37 -6.40
C ILE A 112 -10.99 -15.53 -7.19
N HIS A 113 -9.85 -15.55 -6.50
CA HIS A 113 -8.53 -15.91 -7.03
C HIS A 113 -7.61 -16.35 -5.87
N ARG A 114 -6.42 -16.87 -6.18
CA ARG A 114 -5.34 -17.17 -5.22
C ARG A 114 -4.05 -16.58 -5.77
N ILE A 115 -3.03 -16.37 -4.92
CA ILE A 115 -1.75 -15.79 -5.38
C ILE A 115 -1.14 -16.60 -6.53
N ARG A 116 -1.15 -17.92 -6.38
CA ARG A 116 -0.60 -18.84 -7.36
C ARG A 116 -1.48 -20.08 -7.50
N ILE A 117 -2.36 -20.04 -8.49
CA ILE A 117 -3.44 -21.03 -8.66
C ILE A 117 -2.90 -22.37 -9.19
N ASP A 118 -1.82 -22.35 -9.96
CA ASP A 118 -1.15 -23.54 -10.52
C ASP A 118 -0.29 -24.31 -9.49
N SER A 119 -0.17 -23.82 -8.25
CA SER A 119 0.66 -24.47 -7.24
C SER A 119 -0.06 -25.66 -6.58
N GLU A 120 0.69 -26.71 -6.27
CA GLU A 120 0.21 -27.83 -5.43
C GLU A 120 -0.22 -27.39 -4.01
N VAL A 121 0.30 -26.25 -3.52
CA VAL A 121 -0.01 -25.71 -2.19
C VAL A 121 -0.36 -24.22 -2.27
N PRO A 122 -1.53 -23.82 -2.80
CA PRO A 122 -1.89 -22.40 -2.99
C PRO A 122 -1.89 -21.59 -1.68
N LEU A 123 -2.25 -22.23 -0.56
CA LEU A 123 -2.25 -21.59 0.76
C LEU A 123 -0.85 -21.12 1.20
N PHE A 124 0.20 -21.84 0.82
CA PHE A 124 1.57 -21.42 1.13
C PHE A 124 1.90 -20.06 0.48
N TRP A 125 1.55 -19.90 -0.80
CA TRP A 125 1.79 -18.68 -1.55
C TRP A 125 0.97 -17.50 -1.02
N ASP A 126 -0.29 -17.75 -0.66
CA ASP A 126 -1.13 -16.74 -0.02
C ASP A 126 -0.56 -16.24 1.29
N LEU A 127 -0.11 -17.14 2.17
CA LEU A 127 0.48 -16.77 3.45
C LEU A 127 1.79 -16.02 3.23
N LEU A 128 2.66 -16.52 2.36
CA LEU A 128 3.92 -15.86 2.03
C LEU A 128 3.68 -14.43 1.54
N TRP A 129 2.75 -14.25 0.60
CA TRP A 129 2.43 -12.93 0.04
C TRP A 129 1.81 -12.00 1.09
N PHE A 130 0.86 -12.52 1.88
CA PHE A 130 0.24 -11.79 2.99
C PHE A 130 1.26 -11.28 4.00
N PHE A 131 2.24 -12.09 4.40
CA PHE A 131 3.26 -11.67 5.35
C PHE A 131 4.30 -10.73 4.71
N VAL A 132 4.82 -11.06 3.53
CA VAL A 132 5.94 -10.34 2.89
C VAL A 132 5.50 -9.01 2.28
N PHE A 133 4.35 -8.96 1.61
CA PHE A 133 3.84 -7.75 0.94
C PHE A 133 2.68 -7.09 1.68
N GLY A 134 2.01 -7.79 2.59
CA GLY A 134 0.94 -7.24 3.43
C GLY A 134 1.44 -6.74 4.78
N LEU A 135 1.63 -7.65 5.74
CA LEU A 135 1.92 -7.31 7.14
C LEU A 135 3.28 -6.61 7.33
N LEU A 136 4.33 -7.06 6.65
CA LEU A 136 5.66 -6.48 6.80
C LEU A 136 5.70 -5.01 6.34
N PRO A 137 5.25 -4.63 5.12
CA PRO A 137 5.18 -3.23 4.72
C PRO A 137 4.20 -2.44 5.59
N PHE A 138 3.05 -3.01 5.94
CA PHE A 138 2.10 -2.34 6.82
C PHE A 138 2.73 -1.95 8.16
N GLY A 139 3.44 -2.88 8.81
CA GLY A 139 4.14 -2.65 10.07
C GLY A 139 5.28 -1.64 9.97
N ILE A 140 6.11 -1.74 8.92
CA ILE A 140 7.20 -0.78 8.65
C ILE A 140 6.63 0.63 8.44
N GLY A 141 5.63 0.76 7.57
CA GLY A 141 4.99 2.03 7.27
C GLY A 141 4.33 2.66 8.50
N TRP A 142 3.66 1.83 9.31
CA TRP A 142 3.07 2.25 10.58
C TRP A 142 4.12 2.77 11.56
N GLY A 143 5.24 2.07 11.70
CA GLY A 143 6.37 2.48 12.56
C GLY A 143 7.00 3.80 12.12
N LEU A 144 7.26 3.96 10.83
CA LEU A 144 7.81 5.20 10.25
C LEU A 144 6.90 6.41 10.48
N GLY A 145 5.57 6.21 10.45
CA GLY A 145 4.60 7.26 10.76
C GLY A 145 4.55 7.66 12.24
N ARG A 146 5.13 6.87 13.16
CA ARG A 146 5.20 7.16 14.61
C ARG A 146 6.55 7.73 15.04
N GLY A 147 7.65 7.40 14.34
CA GLY A 147 9.03 7.71 14.73
C GLY A 147 9.42 9.20 14.78
N SER A 148 8.58 10.13 14.32
CA SER A 148 8.85 11.58 14.40
C SER A 148 8.67 12.18 15.82
N GLY A 149 8.69 11.35 16.87
CA GLY A 149 8.53 11.75 18.28
C GLY A 149 9.74 11.53 19.18
N GLU A 150 10.72 10.70 18.81
CA GLU A 150 11.78 10.25 19.76
C GLU A 150 13.22 10.53 19.33
N GLY A 151 13.46 11.00 18.10
CA GLY A 151 14.83 11.31 17.61
C GLY A 151 15.41 12.67 18.02
N GLY A 152 14.74 13.41 18.92
CA GLY A 152 15.07 14.79 19.27
C GLY A 152 15.64 14.99 20.67
N ALA A 153 16.54 14.13 21.14
CA ALA A 153 17.27 14.38 22.39
C ALA A 153 18.57 13.56 22.50
N ILE A 154 19.48 13.68 21.53
CA ILE A 154 20.90 13.42 21.82
C ILE A 154 21.58 14.78 21.96
N CYS A 155 21.90 15.08 23.21
CA CYS A 155 22.73 16.20 23.65
C CYS A 155 23.92 16.45 22.73
N THR A 156 24.15 17.71 22.35
CA THR A 156 25.42 18.37 22.69
C THR A 156 25.16 19.85 22.84
N GLY A 157 24.88 20.26 24.08
CA GLY A 157 25.02 21.65 24.48
C GLY A 157 26.49 22.05 24.36
N ARG A 158 26.80 22.99 23.47
CA ARG A 158 27.97 23.87 23.61
C ARG A 158 27.50 25.31 23.68
N ARG A 159 26.90 25.65 24.81
CA ARG A 159 26.81 27.03 25.28
C ARG A 159 28.17 27.35 25.93
N LEU A 160 29.10 27.94 25.17
CA LEU A 160 30.23 28.66 25.76
C LEU A 160 29.90 30.14 25.77
N ARG A 161 29.53 30.61 26.96
CA ARG A 161 29.43 32.02 27.35
C ARG A 161 30.85 32.58 27.56
N SER A 162 31.07 33.77 27.01
CA SER A 162 32.03 34.83 27.36
C SER A 162 33.40 34.47 27.96
N ARG A 163 34.45 34.91 27.27
CA ARG A 163 35.52 35.69 27.91
C ARG A 163 35.86 36.91 27.03
N ARG A 164 35.57 38.08 27.62
CA ARG A 164 36.16 39.42 27.45
C ARG A 164 36.21 40.02 26.05
#